data_AF-A0A7X8X4C1-F1
#
_entry.id   AF-A0A7X8X4C1-F1
#
_cell.length_a   1.000
_cell.length_b   1.000
_cell.length_c   1.000
_cell.angle_alpha   90.00
_cell.angle_beta   90.00
_cell.angle_gamma   90.00
#
_symmetry.space_group_name_H-M   'P 1'
#
loop_
_entity.id
_entity.type
_entity.pdbx_description
1 polymer ?
#
loop_
_entity_poly.entity_id
_entity_poly.type
_entity_poly.pdbx_seq_one_letter_code
_entity_poly.pdbx_strand_id
1 'polypeptide(L)'
;CNNNCFNRYLFYYLQSSIFISKGASEMYGVAGLKRVPIEFVLNHKLGVPSYAEQQQIAKYLDFKCNEIDNIIAKKERLISDLESYKKSLIYEYVTGKKRVV
;
A
#
# COMPACT_ATOMS: atom_id res chain seq x y z
N CYS A 1 -22.95 -2.46 -9.68
CA CYS A 1 -22.91 -1.08 -9.14
C CYS A 1 -23.49 -0.12 -10.16
N ASN A 2 -24.81 0.07 -10.18
CA ASN A 2 -25.44 1.01 -11.11
C ASN A 2 -25.22 2.45 -10.61
N ASN A 3 -24.26 3.16 -11.20
CA ASN A 3 -24.00 4.61 -11.11
C ASN A 3 -23.83 5.26 -9.72
N ASN A 4 -23.90 4.52 -8.61
CA ASN A 4 -23.87 5.07 -7.25
C ASN A 4 -22.71 4.55 -6.38
N CYS A 5 -21.59 4.21 -7.01
CA CYS A 5 -20.39 3.71 -6.32
C CYS A 5 -19.25 4.72 -6.44
N PHE A 6 -18.74 5.17 -5.31
CA PHE A 6 -17.57 6.05 -5.25
C PHE A 6 -16.30 5.25 -5.56
N ASN A 7 -15.57 5.62 -6.61
CA ASN A 7 -14.41 4.87 -7.10
C ASN A 7 -13.36 4.58 -6.01
N ARG A 8 -13.12 5.55 -5.11
CA ARG A 8 -12.13 5.39 -4.04
C ARG A 8 -12.60 4.41 -2.97
N TYR A 9 -13.89 4.39 -2.68
CA TYR A 9 -14.48 3.36 -1.81
C TYR A 9 -14.33 1.97 -2.41
N LEU A 10 -14.62 1.81 -3.71
CA LEU A 10 -14.42 0.54 -4.42
C LEU A 10 -12.96 0.09 -4.39
N PHE A 11 -12.01 1.01 -4.63
CA PHE A 11 -10.58 0.74 -4.54
C PHE A 11 -10.20 0.15 -3.18
N TYR A 12 -10.65 0.75 -2.08
CA TYR A 12 -10.38 0.23 -0.74
C TYR A 12 -11.10 -1.08 -0.46
N TYR A 13 -12.33 -1.25 -0.93
CA TYR A 13 -13.08 -2.49 -0.75
C TYR A 13 -12.39 -3.68 -1.44
N LEU A 14 -11.90 -3.49 -2.67
CA LEU A 14 -11.19 -4.54 -3.42
C LEU A 14 -9.85 -4.92 -2.77
N GLN A 15 -9.29 -4.06 -1.93
CA GLN A 15 -8.11 -4.34 -1.12
C GLN A 15 -8.43 -4.92 0.25
N SER A 16 -9.71 -5.01 0.62
CA SER A 16 -10.09 -5.59 1.90
C SER A 16 -9.69 -7.05 1.99
N SER A 17 -9.29 -7.48 3.18
CA SER A 17 -8.92 -8.87 3.46
C SER A 17 -10.04 -9.84 3.08
N ILE A 18 -11.30 -9.45 3.29
CA ILE A 18 -12.48 -10.27 2.97
C ILE A 18 -12.59 -10.50 1.46
N PHE A 19 -12.38 -9.47 0.63
CA PHE A 19 -12.44 -9.63 -0.82
C PHE A 19 -11.25 -10.46 -1.32
N ILE A 20 -10.03 -10.14 -0.87
CA ILE A 20 -8.81 -10.82 -1.27
C ILE A 20 -8.85 -12.30 -0.85
N SER A 21 -9.28 -12.62 0.37
CA SER A 21 -9.32 -14.01 0.86
C SER A 21 -10.32 -14.86 0.08
N LYS A 22 -11.48 -14.29 -0.26
CA LYS A 22 -12.48 -14.96 -1.09
C LYS A 22 -11.98 -15.14 -2.52
N GLY A 23 -11.35 -14.13 -3.10
CA GLY A 23 -10.73 -14.25 -4.42
C GLY A 23 -9.67 -15.34 -4.43
N ALA A 24 -8.87 -15.42 -3.37
CA ALA A 24 -7.83 -16.42 -3.21
C ALA A 24 -8.37 -17.85 -3.08
N SER A 25 -9.52 -18.06 -2.41
CA SER A 25 -10.15 -19.39 -2.33
C SER A 25 -10.74 -19.87 -3.65
N GLU A 26 -11.11 -18.95 -4.54
CA GLU A 26 -11.64 -19.24 -5.87
C GLU A 26 -10.55 -19.34 -6.95
N MET A 27 -9.28 -19.13 -6.59
CA MET A 27 -8.17 -19.19 -7.55
C MET A 27 -8.01 -20.60 -8.13
N TYR A 28 -7.85 -20.67 -9.45
CA TYR A 28 -7.56 -21.91 -10.17
C TYR A 28 -6.22 -21.82 -10.92
N GLY A 29 -5.66 -22.98 -11.26
CA GLY A 29 -4.35 -23.12 -11.90
C GLY A 29 -3.33 -23.89 -11.05
N VAL A 30 -2.23 -24.31 -11.67
CA VAL A 30 -1.17 -25.11 -11.03
C VAL A 30 0.21 -24.46 -11.22
N ALA A 31 1.22 -24.95 -10.48
CA ALA A 31 2.62 -24.55 -10.62
C ALA A 31 2.89 -23.02 -10.53
N GLY A 32 2.16 -22.33 -9.65
CA GLY A 32 2.32 -20.88 -9.43
C GLY A 32 1.57 -19.98 -10.42
N LEU A 33 0.99 -20.53 -11.48
CA LEU A 33 0.17 -19.79 -12.46
C LEU A 33 -1.30 -19.72 -12.04
N LYS A 34 -1.55 -19.35 -10.77
CA LYS A 34 -2.91 -19.23 -10.23
C LYS A 34 -3.53 -17.90 -10.63
N ARG A 35 -4.82 -17.92 -11.00
CA ARG A 35 -5.59 -16.72 -11.37
C ARG A 35 -6.94 -16.71 -10.68
N VAL A 36 -7.44 -15.51 -10.41
CA VAL A 36 -8.82 -15.31 -9.95
C VAL A 36 -9.74 -15.39 -11.17
N PRO A 37 -10.81 -16.20 -11.15
CA PRO A 37 -11.80 -16.24 -12.23
C PRO A 37 -12.44 -14.87 -12.46
N ILE A 38 -12.75 -14.57 -13.72
CA ILE A 38 -13.45 -13.32 -14.04
C ILE A 38 -14.87 -13.33 -13.46
N GLU A 39 -15.49 -14.51 -13.42
CA GLU A 39 -16.82 -14.76 -12.88
C GLU A 39 -16.91 -14.42 -11.39
N PHE A 40 -15.83 -14.66 -10.64
CA PHE A 40 -15.75 -14.25 -9.23
C PHE A 40 -15.92 -12.74 -9.11
N VAL A 41 -15.16 -11.97 -9.90
CA VAL A 41 -15.19 -10.50 -9.84
C VAL A 41 -16.55 -9.95 -10.31
N LEU A 42 -17.09 -10.49 -11.41
CA LEU A 42 -18.35 -10.01 -12.00
C LEU A 42 -19.56 -10.32 -11.12
N ASN A 43 -19.58 -11.47 -10.45
CA ASN A 43 -20.72 -11.92 -9.65
C ASN A 43 -20.59 -11.59 -8.16
N HIS A 44 -19.47 -11.02 -7.73
CA HIS A 44 -19.25 -10.67 -6.32
C HIS A 44 -20.27 -9.64 -5.85
N LYS A 45 -21.03 -9.99 -4.80
CA LYS A 45 -21.98 -9.09 -4.16
C LYS A 45 -21.26 -8.18 -3.19
N LEU A 46 -21.31 -6.88 -3.47
CA LEU A 46 -20.76 -5.82 -2.64
C LEU A 46 -21.89 -5.10 -1.91
N GLY A 47 -21.76 -4.91 -0.60
CA GLY A 47 -22.64 -4.03 0.16
C GLY A 47 -22.31 -2.58 -0.18
N VAL A 48 -23.23 -1.86 -0.83
CA VAL A 48 -23.04 -0.46 -1.23
C VAL A 48 -23.81 0.43 -0.24
N PRO A 49 -23.14 1.07 0.74
CA PRO A 49 -23.80 2.01 1.64
C PRO A 49 -24.18 3.30 0.90
N SER A 50 -24.77 4.27 1.61
CA SER A 50 -25.12 5.56 1.01
C SER A 50 -23.89 6.26 0.40
N TYR A 51 -24.08 7.05 -0.65
CA TYR A 51 -22.97 7.74 -1.33
C TYR A 51 -22.18 8.67 -0.39
N ALA A 52 -22.87 9.29 0.58
CA ALA A 52 -22.23 10.12 1.60
C ALA A 52 -21.33 9.28 2.52
N GLU A 53 -21.80 8.12 2.96
CA GLU A 53 -21.04 7.20 3.80
C GLU A 53 -19.83 6.62 3.06
N GLN A 54 -19.99 6.26 1.78
CA GLN A 54 -18.88 5.82 0.94
C GLN A 54 -17.75 6.86 0.88
N GLN A 55 -18.10 8.14 0.71
CA GLN A 55 -17.12 9.23 0.71
C GLN A 55 -16.45 9.41 2.08
N GLN A 56 -17.20 9.30 3.17
CA GLN A 56 -16.64 9.40 4.52
C GLN A 56 -15.63 8.28 4.79
N ILE A 57 -15.99 7.04 4.46
CA ILE A 57 -15.10 5.88 4.60
C ILE A 57 -13.83 6.09 3.77
N ALA A 58 -13.97 6.47 2.50
CA ALA A 58 -12.83 6.67 1.62
C ALA A 58 -11.92 7.82 2.11
N LYS A 59 -12.48 8.96 2.52
CA LYS A 59 -11.70 10.08 3.08
C LYS A 59 -10.93 9.68 4.33
N TYR A 60 -11.55 8.91 5.22
CA TYR A 60 -10.88 8.41 6.42
C TYR A 60 -9.70 7.51 6.08
N LEU A 61 -9.90 6.57 5.14
CA LEU A 61 -8.84 5.67 4.69
C LEU A 61 -7.72 6.41 3.95
N ASP A 62 -8.06 7.38 3.11
CA ASP A 62 -7.08 8.26 2.43
C ASP A 62 -6.19 8.99 3.43
N PHE A 63 -6.82 9.60 4.44
CA PHE A 63 -6.10 10.29 5.50
C PHE A 63 -5.13 9.33 6.22
N LYS A 64 -5.60 8.14 6.62
CA LYS A 64 -4.77 7.16 7.32
C LYS A 64 -3.63 6.61 6.47
N CYS A 65 -3.89 6.32 5.19
CA CYS A 65 -2.84 5.91 4.25
C CYS A 65 -1.79 7.01 4.10
N ASN A 66 -2.21 8.27 3.93
CA ASN A 66 -1.29 9.40 3.80
C ASN A 66 -0.43 9.60 5.06
N GLU A 67 -0.99 9.44 6.26
CA GLU A 67 -0.21 9.46 7.51
C GLU A 67 0.90 8.40 7.49
N ILE A 68 0.59 7.18 7.06
CA ILE A 68 1.55 6.07 6.95
C ILE A 68 2.62 6.37 5.90
N ASP A 69 2.21 6.82 4.70
CA ASP A 69 3.12 7.15 3.61
C ASP A 69 4.12 8.25 4.01
N ASN A 70 3.66 9.27 4.74
CA ASN A 70 4.52 10.32 5.27
C ASN A 70 5.55 9.79 6.27
N ILE A 71 5.19 8.81 7.11
CA ILE A 71 6.11 8.19 8.04
C ILE A 71 7.15 7.36 7.28
N ILE A 72 6.73 6.58 6.28
CA ILE A 72 7.62 5.80 5.41
C ILE A 72 8.63 6.73 4.73
N ALA A 73 8.16 7.80 4.08
CA ALA A 73 9.03 8.75 3.39
C ALA A 73 10.07 9.41 4.33
N LYS A 74 9.68 9.74 5.57
CA LYS A 74 10.61 10.26 6.58
C LYS A 74 11.68 9.24 6.96
N LYS A 75 11.30 7.96 7.08
CA LYS A 75 12.24 6.87 7.42
C LYS A 75 13.21 6.59 6.28
N GLU A 76 12.72 6.56 5.04
CA GLU A 76 13.57 6.38 3.86
C GLU A 76 14.59 7.52 3.72
N ARG A 77 14.16 8.77 3.96
CA ARG A 77 15.08 9.92 3.98
C ARG A 77 16.16 9.78 5.06
N LEU A 78 15.77 9.38 6.27
CA LEU A 78 16.72 9.16 7.37
C LEU A 78 17.75 8.07 7.01
N ILE A 79 17.32 6.98 6.39
CA ILE A 79 18.22 5.92 5.93
C ILE A 79 19.22 6.49 4.91
N SER A 80 18.75 7.26 3.93
CA SER A 80 19.61 7.89 2.93
C SER A 80 20.64 8.85 3.55
N ASP A 81 20.20 9.68 4.50
CA ASP A 81 21.07 10.62 5.22
C ASP A 81 22.15 9.88 6.02
N LEU A 82 21.79 8.79 6.70
CA LEU A 82 22.74 7.94 7.45
C LEU A 82 23.74 7.25 6.54
N GLU A 83 23.32 6.78 5.36
CA GLU A 83 24.22 6.18 4.38
C GLU A 83 25.21 7.21 3.81
N SER A 84 24.72 8.42 3.50
CA SER A 84 25.56 9.52 3.04
C SER A 84 26.58 9.93 4.12
N TYR A 85 26.12 10.08 5.36
CA TYR A 85 26.99 10.37 6.50
C TYR A 85 28.05 9.29 6.71
N LYS A 86 27.67 8.00 6.64
CA LYS A 86 28.62 6.89 6.73
C LYS A 86 29.69 6.97 5.64
N LYS A 87 29.30 7.23 4.38
CA LYS A 87 30.25 7.38 3.26
C LYS A 87 31.20 8.57 3.48
N SER A 88 30.66 9.71 3.90
CA SER A 88 31.43 10.91 4.22
C SER A 88 32.43 10.65 5.36
N LEU A 89 31.99 9.98 6.43
CA LEU A 89 32.84 9.62 7.56
C LEU A 89 34.01 8.74 7.11
N ILE A 90 33.74 7.65 6.37
CA ILE A 90 34.80 6.79 5.82
C ILE A 90 35.78 7.62 4.98
N TYR A 91 35.29 8.49 4.11
CA TYR A 91 36.13 9.37 3.30
C TYR A 91 37.01 10.29 4.15
N GLU A 92 36.48 10.90 5.21
CA GLU A 92 37.23 11.77 6.12
C GLU A 92 38.37 11.02 6.84
N TYR A 93 38.12 9.79 7.28
CA TYR A 93 39.15 8.96 7.92
C TYR A 93 40.21 8.48 6.92
N VAL A 94 39.80 8.01 5.74
CA VAL A 94 40.73 7.48 4.73
C VAL A 94 41.58 8.60 4.09
N THR A 95 41.03 9.81 3.95
CA THR A 95 41.79 10.98 3.47
C THR A 95 42.60 11.69 4.56
N GLY A 96 42.57 11.18 5.80
CA GLY A 96 43.34 11.74 6.92
C GLY A 96 42.82 13.07 7.47
N LYS A 97 41.62 13.50 7.06
CA LYS A 97 40.93 14.68 7.62
C LYS A 97 40.45 14.46 9.05
N LYS A 98 40.13 13.21 9.42
CA LYS A 98 39.88 12.75 10.80
C LYS A 98 40.83 11.62 11.16
N ARG A 99 41.24 11.57 12.43
CA ARG A 99 42.09 10.50 13.00
C ARG A 99 41.30 9.64 13.98
N VAL A 100 41.61 8.35 14.03
CA VAL A 100 41.09 7.45 15.05
C VAL A 100 41.83 7.79 16.35
N VAL A 101 41.08 8.15 17.40
CA VAL A 101 41.58 8.34 18.77
C VAL A 101 41.80 6.99 19.43
#